data_AF-A0A3M7RID3-F1
#
_entry.id   AF-A0A3M7RID3-F1
#
_cell.length_a   1.000
_cell.length_b   1.000
_cell.length_c   1.000
_cell.angle_alpha   90.00
_cell.angle_beta   90.00
_cell.angle_gamma   90.00
#
_symmetry.space_group_name_H-M   'P 1'
#
loop_
_entity.id
_entity.type
_entity.pdbx_description
1 polymer ?
#
loop_
_entity_poly.entity_id
_entity_poly.type
_entity_poly.pdbx_seq_one_letter_code
_entity_poly.pdbx_strand_id
1 'polypeptide(L)'
;MSLVHTGDQFFKNSRQKLDEWYSTYTDISDAAYSIELAQKLSNLSKFHRQLKEYKTELKLAQKSLEVYLNVLEGDQLPIAEALNNLGIAYSNNFEPKLELRYKLESLRMMKRLSDQDSELMADILLQVGLAYRSIGDHHNEAKFINHCLDMRKRMHSGGDQQTAEALDQLGTAFSNLGDYNHELKLKLEALIMKTNIYTGDHKEVASSINSTGSAFSNISDLNNMFKYKRAALEMRQRLYGNVDHEEIAESLYHLGLSYRKYSDHANELLSIDEAVTMKKKILMQDDPVLAEWINNLGVSFGNNGDFRKELELKNEAYEMRRRIFSGDQTDIASSLNNIGLAYRKIGDNKNELKFLLKSFEMYDRLFEGDHRHKAVLLNNIGIAYANNKENKYYLKYLVRSIEMYRRLYDGDYHEMNLLMDNLSGAYSKNGDMKNGKKYRTQAEKLKNKLNHREHFYYF
;
A
#
# COMPACT_ATOMS: atom_id res chain seq x y z
N MET A 1 -2.47 -25.77 -27.50
CA MET A 1 -1.36 -26.30 -26.68
C MET A 1 0.02 -26.30 -27.37
N SER A 2 0.19 -25.92 -28.66
CA SER A 2 1.52 -25.94 -29.32
C SER A 2 2.29 -24.60 -29.35
N LEU A 3 1.69 -23.48 -28.92
CA LEU A 3 2.35 -22.15 -28.91
C LEU A 3 3.11 -21.82 -27.61
N VAL A 4 2.78 -22.49 -26.50
CA VAL A 4 3.44 -22.27 -25.20
C VAL A 4 4.78 -23.01 -25.10
N HIS A 5 4.92 -24.13 -25.81
CA HIS A 5 6.13 -24.95 -25.78
C HIS A 5 7.27 -24.41 -26.66
N THR A 6 6.96 -23.67 -27.72
CA THR A 6 7.95 -23.11 -28.64
C THR A 6 8.62 -21.85 -28.11
N GLY A 7 7.91 -21.04 -27.32
CA GLY A 7 8.50 -19.91 -26.59
C GLY A 7 9.52 -20.40 -25.57
N ASP A 8 9.12 -21.33 -24.71
CA ASP A 8 9.94 -21.81 -23.58
C ASP A 8 11.28 -22.44 -24.01
N GLN A 9 11.30 -23.12 -25.17
CA GLN A 9 12.51 -23.68 -25.77
C GLN A 9 13.42 -22.61 -26.39
N PHE A 10 12.84 -21.58 -27.02
CA PHE A 10 13.58 -20.42 -27.55
C PHE A 10 14.23 -19.62 -26.41
N PHE A 11 13.53 -19.48 -25.27
CA PHE A 11 14.01 -18.76 -24.09
C PHE A 11 15.11 -19.51 -23.33
N LYS A 12 15.01 -20.84 -23.19
CA LYS A 12 16.09 -21.67 -22.62
C LYS A 12 17.36 -21.65 -23.47
N ASN A 13 17.22 -21.72 -24.80
CA ASN A 13 18.36 -21.59 -25.71
C ASN A 13 19.01 -20.20 -25.66
N SER A 14 18.23 -19.14 -25.47
CA SER A 14 18.75 -17.77 -25.36
C SER A 14 19.53 -17.57 -24.06
N ARG A 15 19.02 -18.12 -22.94
CA ARG A 15 19.68 -18.10 -21.62
C ARG A 15 20.98 -18.89 -21.61
N GLN A 16 20.98 -20.11 -22.14
CA GLN A 16 22.18 -20.96 -22.21
C GLN A 16 23.28 -20.33 -23.08
N LYS A 17 22.92 -19.73 -24.23
CA LYS A 17 23.87 -18.99 -25.06
C LYS A 17 24.45 -17.76 -24.37
N LEU A 18 23.68 -17.07 -23.52
CA LEU A 18 24.13 -15.92 -22.74
C LEU A 18 25.06 -16.31 -21.60
N ASP A 19 24.78 -17.43 -20.91
CA ASP A 19 25.61 -17.96 -19.83
C ASP A 19 26.93 -18.56 -20.37
N GLU A 20 26.89 -19.26 -21.51
CA GLU A 20 28.08 -19.75 -22.22
C GLU A 20 28.96 -18.59 -22.69
N TRP A 21 28.36 -17.55 -23.27
CA TRP A 21 29.03 -16.32 -23.70
C TRP A 21 29.71 -15.58 -22.53
N TYR A 22 29.07 -15.57 -21.35
CA TYR A 22 29.62 -14.98 -20.12
C TYR A 22 30.83 -15.71 -19.57
N SER A 23 30.88 -17.03 -19.71
CA SER A 23 31.95 -17.87 -19.14
C SER A 23 33.29 -17.78 -19.90
N THR A 24 33.26 -17.28 -21.14
CA THR A 24 34.42 -17.22 -22.04
C THR A 24 35.18 -15.88 -22.05
N TYR A 25 34.74 -14.87 -21.29
CA TYR A 25 35.12 -13.48 -21.53
C TYR A 25 36.13 -12.92 -20.51
N THR A 26 37.41 -12.77 -20.90
CA THR A 26 38.49 -12.24 -20.02
C THR A 26 39.42 -11.17 -20.63
N ASP A 27 39.24 -10.71 -21.88
CA ASP A 27 40.08 -9.62 -22.43
C ASP A 27 39.26 -8.63 -23.27
N ILE A 28 39.18 -7.36 -22.81
CA ILE A 28 38.42 -6.28 -23.43
C ILE A 28 39.37 -5.38 -24.22
N SER A 29 39.33 -5.45 -25.55
CA SER A 29 40.01 -4.48 -26.43
C SER A 29 39.09 -3.82 -27.46
N ASP A 30 37.78 -4.14 -27.49
CA ASP A 30 36.82 -3.56 -28.42
C ASP A 30 35.66 -2.86 -27.69
N ALA A 31 35.62 -1.54 -27.83
CA ALA A 31 34.60 -0.68 -27.24
C ALA A 31 33.20 -0.94 -27.82
N ALA A 32 33.09 -1.24 -29.13
CA ALA A 32 31.79 -1.47 -29.77
C ALA A 32 31.11 -2.73 -29.21
N TYR A 33 31.91 -3.78 -29.01
CA TYR A 33 31.44 -5.02 -28.44
C TYR A 33 31.00 -4.87 -26.96
N SER A 34 31.74 -4.08 -26.19
CA SER A 34 31.41 -3.82 -24.78
C SER A 34 30.13 -3.01 -24.62
N ILE A 35 29.86 -2.07 -25.53
CA ILE A 35 28.59 -1.34 -25.59
C ILE A 35 27.43 -2.31 -25.89
N GLU A 36 27.59 -3.22 -26.87
CA GLU A 36 26.56 -4.21 -27.20
C GLU A 36 26.27 -5.15 -26.02
N LEU A 37 27.32 -5.58 -25.29
CA LEU A 37 27.18 -6.33 -24.05
C LEU A 37 26.34 -5.56 -23.03
N ALA A 38 26.73 -4.33 -22.71
CA ALA A 38 26.03 -3.52 -21.71
C ALA A 38 24.53 -3.36 -22.06
N GLN A 39 24.21 -3.21 -23.35
CA GLN A 39 22.83 -3.15 -23.81
C GLN A 39 22.07 -4.49 -23.63
N LYS A 40 22.70 -5.62 -23.95
CA LYS A 40 22.14 -6.95 -23.68
C LYS A 40 21.85 -7.18 -22.20
N LEU A 41 22.75 -6.74 -21.31
CA LEU A 41 22.57 -6.82 -19.86
C LEU A 41 21.39 -5.98 -19.37
N SER A 42 21.26 -4.76 -19.88
CA SER A 42 20.11 -3.89 -19.59
C SER A 42 18.80 -4.55 -20.01
N ASN A 43 18.77 -5.16 -21.19
CA ASN A 43 17.58 -5.87 -21.68
C ASN A 43 17.27 -7.12 -20.84
N LEU A 44 18.30 -7.89 -20.46
CA LEU A 44 18.13 -9.07 -19.60
C LEU A 44 17.64 -8.65 -18.20
N SER A 45 18.14 -7.55 -17.65
CA SER A 45 17.63 -6.97 -16.41
C SER A 45 16.13 -6.66 -16.50
N LYS A 46 15.70 -5.97 -17.57
CA LYS A 46 14.27 -5.67 -17.81
C LYS A 46 13.43 -6.94 -17.96
N PHE A 47 13.99 -8.01 -18.51
CA PHE A 47 13.32 -9.31 -18.61
C PHE A 47 13.15 -9.97 -17.23
N HIS A 48 14.19 -10.02 -16.40
CA HIS A 48 14.09 -10.54 -15.03
C HIS A 48 13.13 -9.74 -14.15
N ARG A 49 13.01 -8.43 -14.38
CA ARG A 49 11.97 -7.59 -13.76
C ARG A 49 10.56 -8.11 -14.06
N GLN A 50 10.28 -8.49 -15.31
CA GLN A 50 8.97 -9.04 -15.70
C GLN A 50 8.70 -10.39 -15.03
N LEU A 51 9.74 -11.19 -14.81
CA LEU A 51 9.66 -12.45 -14.07
C LEU A 51 9.60 -12.27 -12.54
N LYS A 52 9.64 -11.02 -12.04
CA LYS A 52 9.72 -10.68 -10.61
C LYS A 52 10.96 -11.25 -9.91
N GLU A 53 12.03 -11.49 -10.67
CA GLU A 53 13.32 -11.97 -10.16
C GLU A 53 14.21 -10.78 -9.78
N TYR A 54 13.76 -9.98 -8.81
CA TYR A 54 14.32 -8.64 -8.51
C TYR A 54 15.79 -8.65 -8.08
N LYS A 55 16.27 -9.71 -7.43
CA LYS A 55 17.69 -9.86 -7.08
C LYS A 55 18.58 -10.06 -8.31
N THR A 56 18.08 -10.78 -9.32
CA THR A 56 18.79 -11.02 -10.57
C THR A 56 18.76 -9.77 -11.44
N GLU A 57 17.60 -9.12 -11.53
CA GLU A 57 17.46 -7.79 -12.15
C GLU A 57 18.53 -6.82 -11.64
N LEU A 58 18.62 -6.65 -10.32
CA LEU A 58 19.57 -5.70 -9.72
C LEU A 58 21.02 -5.99 -10.10
N LYS A 59 21.45 -7.25 -10.05
CA LYS A 59 22.81 -7.65 -10.43
C LYS A 59 23.10 -7.34 -11.90
N LEU A 60 22.14 -7.57 -12.79
CA LEU A 60 22.29 -7.31 -14.22
C LEU A 60 22.32 -5.81 -14.53
N ALA A 61 21.47 -5.02 -13.88
CA ALA A 61 21.49 -3.57 -14.00
C ALA A 61 22.81 -2.96 -13.52
N GLN A 62 23.35 -3.44 -12.39
CA GLN A 62 24.66 -3.03 -11.88
C GLN A 62 25.78 -3.32 -12.88
N LYS A 63 25.83 -4.55 -13.42
CA LYS A 63 26.83 -4.95 -14.42
C LYS A 63 26.71 -4.15 -15.72
N SER A 64 25.48 -3.89 -16.18
CA SER A 64 25.26 -3.07 -17.38
C SER A 64 25.86 -1.67 -17.22
N LEU A 65 25.58 -1.01 -16.10
CA LEU A 65 26.14 0.30 -15.79
C LEU A 65 27.68 0.26 -15.66
N GLU A 66 28.22 -0.74 -14.98
CA GLU A 66 29.67 -0.94 -14.83
C GLU A 66 30.38 -1.03 -16.19
N VAL A 67 29.85 -1.85 -17.11
CA VAL A 67 30.44 -2.00 -18.45
C VAL A 67 30.37 -0.68 -19.23
N TYR A 68 29.25 0.05 -19.16
CA TYR A 68 29.18 1.37 -19.79
C TYR A 68 30.19 2.36 -19.22
N LEU A 69 30.34 2.44 -17.89
CA LEU A 69 31.28 3.35 -17.25
C LEU A 69 32.76 3.01 -17.53
N ASN A 70 33.06 1.75 -17.84
CA ASN A 70 34.42 1.31 -18.20
C ASN A 70 34.81 1.65 -19.65
N VAL A 71 33.84 1.84 -20.54
CA VAL A 71 34.07 1.96 -22.00
C VAL A 71 33.70 3.33 -22.55
N LEU A 72 32.76 4.02 -21.91
CA LEU A 72 32.28 5.32 -22.34
C LEU A 72 32.82 6.41 -21.41
N GLU A 73 33.43 7.43 -21.99
CA GLU A 73 33.87 8.62 -21.27
C GLU A 73 32.81 9.74 -21.32
N GLY A 74 32.70 10.49 -20.23
CA GLY A 74 31.82 11.64 -20.12
C GLY A 74 30.33 11.30 -19.97
N ASP A 75 29.48 12.31 -20.14
CA ASP A 75 28.04 12.11 -20.15
C ASP A 75 27.61 11.53 -21.49
N GLN A 76 26.92 10.38 -21.46
CA GLN A 76 26.40 9.72 -22.67
C GLN A 76 25.03 9.12 -22.39
N LEU A 77 24.16 9.12 -23.41
CA LEU A 77 22.79 8.62 -23.31
C LEU A 77 22.69 7.17 -22.77
N PRO A 78 23.53 6.20 -23.20
CA PRO A 78 23.47 4.84 -22.67
C PRO A 78 23.76 4.75 -21.15
N ILE A 79 24.67 5.60 -20.64
CA ILE A 79 24.97 5.68 -19.20
C ILE A 79 23.74 6.22 -18.44
N ALA A 80 23.13 7.29 -18.95
CA ALA A 80 21.93 7.88 -18.34
C ALA A 80 20.76 6.88 -18.29
N GLU A 81 20.54 6.11 -19.35
CA GLU A 81 19.53 5.05 -19.38
C GLU A 81 19.86 3.91 -18.40
N ALA A 82 21.13 3.49 -18.33
CA ALA A 82 21.57 2.46 -17.41
C ALA A 82 21.40 2.88 -15.93
N LEU A 83 21.71 4.14 -15.60
CA LEU A 83 21.45 4.73 -14.28
C LEU A 83 19.95 4.70 -13.94
N ASN A 84 19.08 5.07 -14.88
CA ASN A 84 17.63 5.03 -14.67
C ASN A 84 17.13 3.59 -14.44
N ASN A 85 17.59 2.63 -15.26
CA ASN A 85 17.22 1.21 -15.11
C ASN A 85 17.71 0.65 -13.76
N LEU A 86 18.92 1.02 -13.33
CA LEU A 86 19.44 0.64 -12.02
C LEU A 86 18.62 1.23 -10.88
N GLY A 87 18.17 2.49 -11.02
CA GLY A 87 17.23 3.10 -10.08
C GLY A 87 15.92 2.30 -9.95
N ILE A 88 15.34 1.85 -11.05
CA ILE A 88 14.15 0.97 -11.03
C ILE A 88 14.45 -0.35 -10.33
N ALA A 89 15.62 -0.95 -10.59
CA ALA A 89 16.00 -2.20 -9.93
C ALA A 89 16.15 -2.06 -8.41
N TYR A 90 16.68 -0.93 -7.91
CA TYR A 90 16.70 -0.64 -6.48
C TYR A 90 15.30 -0.43 -5.89
N SER A 91 14.39 0.18 -6.63
CA SER A 91 12.97 0.32 -6.23
C SER A 91 12.34 -1.05 -5.97
N ASN A 92 12.52 -1.99 -6.91
CA ASN A 92 12.00 -3.36 -6.81
C ASN A 92 12.65 -4.18 -5.68
N ASN A 93 13.80 -3.76 -5.17
CA ASN A 93 14.48 -4.36 -4.03
C ASN A 93 14.25 -3.59 -2.72
N PHE A 94 13.29 -2.66 -2.69
CA PHE A 94 12.92 -1.86 -1.50
C PHE A 94 14.06 -0.99 -0.96
N GLU A 95 14.89 -0.45 -1.85
CA GLU A 95 16.02 0.45 -1.52
C GLU A 95 15.75 1.88 -2.02
N PRO A 96 14.78 2.62 -1.43
CA PRO A 96 14.26 3.87 -2.00
C PRO A 96 15.28 5.02 -2.02
N LYS A 97 16.27 5.00 -1.12
CA LYS A 97 17.36 5.99 -1.11
C LYS A 97 18.33 5.79 -2.29
N LEU A 98 18.63 4.54 -2.63
CA LEU A 98 19.49 4.21 -3.77
C LEU A 98 18.74 4.44 -5.08
N GLU A 99 17.46 4.06 -5.15
CA GLU A 99 16.57 4.42 -6.26
C GLU A 99 16.66 5.92 -6.57
N LEU A 100 16.41 6.77 -5.57
CA LEU A 100 16.41 8.22 -5.73
C LEU A 100 17.79 8.74 -6.19
N ARG A 101 18.88 8.22 -5.61
CA ARG A 101 20.25 8.62 -5.97
C ARG A 101 20.51 8.38 -7.47
N TYR A 102 20.26 7.17 -7.96
CA TYR A 102 20.57 6.80 -9.33
C TYR A 102 19.63 7.50 -10.35
N LYS A 103 18.35 7.68 -10.01
CA LYS A 103 17.42 8.45 -10.86
C LYS A 103 17.80 9.93 -10.95
N LEU A 104 18.25 10.56 -9.85
CA LEU A 104 18.76 11.92 -9.88
C LEU A 104 20.06 12.05 -10.69
N GLU A 105 20.95 11.05 -10.61
CA GLU A 105 22.18 11.03 -11.40
C GLU A 105 21.88 10.91 -12.90
N SER A 106 20.96 10.01 -13.28
CA SER A 106 20.45 9.90 -14.65
C SER A 106 19.86 11.23 -15.14
N LEU A 107 19.01 11.88 -14.34
CA LEU A 107 18.41 13.16 -14.69
C LEU A 107 19.45 14.27 -14.89
N ARG A 108 20.46 14.35 -14.01
CA ARG A 108 21.54 15.33 -14.12
C ARG A 108 22.37 15.11 -15.39
N MET A 109 22.65 13.86 -15.72
CA MET A 109 23.37 13.50 -16.95
C MET A 109 22.55 13.87 -18.19
N MET A 110 21.26 13.51 -18.22
CA MET A 110 20.37 13.88 -19.32
C MET A 110 20.30 15.39 -19.54
N LYS A 111 20.24 16.19 -18.46
CA LYS A 111 20.26 17.66 -18.57
C LYS A 111 21.57 18.22 -19.10
N ARG A 112 22.71 17.56 -18.85
CA ARG A 112 24.00 17.98 -19.41
C ARG A 112 24.15 17.58 -20.89
N LEU A 113 23.47 16.51 -21.31
CA LEU A 113 23.47 16.03 -22.69
C LEU A 113 22.63 16.91 -23.63
N SER A 114 21.47 17.36 -23.16
CA SER A 114 20.57 18.19 -23.96
C SER A 114 19.63 18.99 -23.07
N ASP A 115 19.39 20.25 -23.44
CA ASP A 115 18.35 21.10 -22.84
C ASP A 115 16.99 20.93 -23.54
N GLN A 116 16.88 20.07 -24.56
CA GLN A 116 15.63 19.84 -25.28
C GLN A 116 14.70 18.91 -24.51
N ASP A 117 13.41 19.23 -24.55
CA ASP A 117 12.35 18.34 -24.07
C ASP A 117 12.40 17.01 -24.83
N SER A 118 12.32 15.90 -24.09
CA SER A 118 12.31 14.54 -24.64
C SER A 118 11.52 13.60 -23.76
N GLU A 119 10.98 12.53 -24.34
CA GLU A 119 10.17 11.53 -23.62
C GLU A 119 10.97 10.91 -22.47
N LEU A 120 12.23 10.54 -22.74
CA LEU A 120 13.09 9.95 -21.73
C LEU A 120 13.33 10.90 -20.55
N MET A 121 13.50 12.20 -20.81
CA MET A 121 13.68 13.18 -19.73
C MET A 121 12.38 13.35 -18.92
N ALA A 122 11.22 13.39 -19.57
CA ALA A 122 9.93 13.42 -18.89
C ALA A 122 9.72 12.17 -18.03
N ASP A 123 10.01 10.98 -18.56
CA ASP A 123 9.93 9.72 -17.84
C ASP A 123 10.84 9.70 -16.61
N ILE A 124 12.10 10.13 -16.74
CA ILE A 124 13.03 10.22 -15.62
C ILE A 124 12.51 11.23 -14.57
N LEU A 125 11.96 12.37 -14.97
CA LEU A 125 11.36 13.35 -14.06
C LEU A 125 10.20 12.73 -13.26
N LEU A 126 9.28 12.03 -13.93
CA LEU A 126 8.19 11.31 -13.28
C LEU A 126 8.73 10.28 -12.27
N GLN A 127 9.72 9.50 -12.70
CA GLN A 127 10.34 8.46 -11.89
C GLN A 127 11.10 9.02 -10.67
N VAL A 128 11.74 10.18 -10.78
CA VAL A 128 12.35 10.90 -9.65
C VAL A 128 11.27 11.37 -8.68
N GLY A 129 10.16 11.90 -9.18
CA GLY A 129 9.01 12.27 -8.35
C GLY A 129 8.46 11.08 -7.55
N LEU A 130 8.27 9.93 -8.20
CA LEU A 130 7.86 8.70 -7.53
C LEU A 130 8.89 8.20 -6.49
N ALA A 131 10.18 8.38 -6.74
CA ALA A 131 11.22 8.03 -5.76
C ALA A 131 11.18 8.95 -4.52
N TYR A 132 10.86 10.23 -4.70
CA TYR A 132 10.61 11.15 -3.58
C TYR A 132 9.38 10.75 -2.77
N ARG A 133 8.29 10.29 -3.42
CA ARG A 133 7.12 9.71 -2.74
C ARG A 133 7.52 8.56 -1.82
N SER A 134 8.35 7.64 -2.31
CA SER A 134 8.81 6.46 -1.56
C SER A 134 9.62 6.81 -0.30
N ILE A 135 10.27 7.97 -0.24
CA ILE A 135 10.98 8.45 0.95
C ILE A 135 10.17 9.45 1.80
N GLY A 136 8.92 9.72 1.44
CA GLY A 136 8.00 10.61 2.16
C GLY A 136 8.22 12.12 1.91
N ASP A 137 9.01 12.50 0.91
CA ASP A 137 9.22 13.91 0.55
C ASP A 137 8.22 14.35 -0.53
N HIS A 138 6.99 14.63 -0.08
CA HIS A 138 5.89 14.96 -0.97
C HIS A 138 6.03 16.32 -1.66
N HIS A 139 6.88 17.21 -1.13
CA HIS A 139 7.15 18.50 -1.77
C HIS A 139 8.02 18.34 -3.02
N ASN A 140 9.11 17.58 -2.92
CA ASN A 140 9.92 17.25 -4.09
C ASN A 140 9.18 16.31 -5.04
N GLU A 141 8.37 15.38 -4.54
CA GLU A 141 7.46 14.58 -5.36
C GLU A 141 6.63 15.47 -6.30
N ALA A 142 5.85 16.41 -5.76
CA ALA A 142 5.00 17.30 -6.54
C ALA A 142 5.82 18.15 -7.52
N LYS A 143 6.98 18.67 -7.09
CA LYS A 143 7.87 19.49 -7.93
C LYS A 143 8.36 18.74 -9.17
N PHE A 144 8.88 17.54 -9.02
CA PHE A 144 9.43 16.77 -10.13
C PHE A 144 8.34 16.24 -11.07
N ILE A 145 7.18 15.83 -10.54
CA ILE A 145 6.05 15.42 -11.36
C ILE A 145 5.46 16.62 -12.12
N ASN A 146 5.41 17.82 -11.51
CA ASN A 146 4.98 19.03 -12.22
C ASN A 146 5.93 19.37 -13.37
N HIS A 147 7.25 19.25 -13.18
CA HIS A 147 8.21 19.44 -14.27
C HIS A 147 8.02 18.42 -15.40
N CYS A 148 7.74 17.14 -15.08
CA CYS A 148 7.36 16.14 -16.08
C CYS A 148 6.11 16.55 -16.84
N LEU A 149 5.07 16.98 -16.14
CA LEU A 149 3.80 17.40 -16.73
C LEU A 149 3.99 18.60 -17.67
N ASP A 150 4.74 19.62 -17.23
CA ASP A 150 5.02 20.80 -18.05
C ASP A 150 5.78 20.43 -19.34
N MET A 151 6.73 19.49 -19.24
CA MET A 151 7.47 18.96 -20.39
C MET A 151 6.54 18.22 -21.37
N ARG A 152 5.74 17.27 -20.88
CA ARG A 152 4.79 16.52 -21.72
C ARG A 152 3.76 17.43 -22.38
N LYS A 153 3.26 18.46 -21.67
CA LYS A 153 2.35 19.46 -22.24
C LYS A 153 2.99 20.28 -23.37
N ARG A 154 4.30 20.56 -23.32
CA ARG A 154 5.03 21.24 -24.42
C ARG A 154 5.23 20.33 -25.63
N MET A 155 5.45 19.03 -25.40
CA MET A 155 5.66 18.04 -26.46
C MET A 155 4.35 17.60 -27.14
N HIS A 156 3.27 17.43 -26.38
CA HIS A 156 1.99 16.89 -26.84
C HIS A 156 0.86 17.88 -26.61
N SER A 157 0.75 18.88 -27.50
CA SER A 157 -0.26 19.94 -27.39
C SER A 157 -1.72 19.45 -27.44
N GLY A 158 -1.98 18.27 -28.00
CA GLY A 158 -3.30 17.62 -28.03
C GLY A 158 -3.66 16.82 -26.77
N GLY A 159 -2.71 16.64 -25.84
CA GLY A 159 -2.83 15.71 -24.73
C GLY A 159 -2.69 14.25 -25.17
N ASP A 160 -2.02 13.44 -24.36
CA ASP A 160 -1.79 12.02 -24.58
C ASP A 160 -1.94 11.22 -23.27
N GLN A 161 -1.83 9.89 -23.37
CA GLN A 161 -1.99 9.02 -22.22
C GLN A 161 -0.97 9.34 -21.11
N GLN A 162 0.25 9.65 -21.52
CA GLN A 162 1.37 10.00 -20.64
C GLN A 162 1.11 11.32 -19.91
N THR A 163 0.58 12.34 -20.58
CA THR A 163 0.21 13.61 -19.94
C THR A 163 -0.92 13.40 -18.93
N ALA A 164 -1.91 12.57 -19.26
CA ALA A 164 -2.99 12.23 -18.33
C ALA A 164 -2.47 11.46 -17.10
N GLU A 165 -1.49 10.57 -17.28
CA GLU A 165 -0.83 9.89 -16.17
C GLU A 165 -0.06 10.86 -15.29
N ALA A 166 0.69 11.81 -15.87
CA ALA A 166 1.41 12.82 -15.10
C ALA A 166 0.46 13.72 -14.29
N LEU A 167 -0.71 14.10 -14.85
CA LEU A 167 -1.77 14.80 -14.12
C LEU A 167 -2.28 13.98 -12.93
N ASP A 168 -2.55 12.69 -13.14
CA ASP A 168 -3.04 11.80 -12.08
C ASP A 168 -2.01 11.62 -10.96
N GLN A 169 -0.73 11.46 -11.32
CA GLN A 169 0.37 11.34 -10.36
C GLN A 169 0.61 12.65 -9.59
N LEU A 170 0.48 13.80 -10.26
CA LEU A 170 0.59 15.10 -9.59
C LEU A 170 -0.58 15.32 -8.63
N GLY A 171 -1.80 14.94 -9.02
CA GLY A 171 -2.96 14.97 -8.13
C GLY A 171 -2.74 14.14 -6.86
N THR A 172 -2.14 12.95 -7.00
CA THR A 172 -1.74 12.11 -5.87
C THR A 172 -0.70 12.79 -4.97
N ALA A 173 0.28 13.48 -5.56
CA ALA A 173 1.27 14.24 -4.79
C ALA A 173 0.63 15.37 -3.97
N PHE A 174 -0.34 16.10 -4.54
CA PHE A 174 -1.10 17.11 -3.82
C PHE A 174 -1.97 16.51 -2.72
N SER A 175 -2.55 15.33 -2.94
CA SER A 175 -3.26 14.58 -1.90
C SER A 175 -2.35 14.27 -0.70
N ASN A 176 -1.13 13.79 -0.95
CA ASN A 176 -0.13 13.54 0.10
C ASN A 176 0.31 14.81 0.84
N LEU A 177 0.23 15.98 0.18
CA LEU A 177 0.48 17.29 0.80
C LEU A 177 -0.74 17.84 1.57
N GLY A 178 -1.90 17.18 1.49
CA GLY A 178 -3.17 17.64 2.07
C GLY A 178 -3.89 18.71 1.25
N ASP A 179 -3.43 19.00 0.02
CA ASP A 179 -4.07 19.97 -0.86
C ASP A 179 -5.09 19.28 -1.78
N TYR A 180 -6.23 18.93 -1.18
CA TYR A 180 -7.28 18.17 -1.85
C TYR A 180 -8.00 18.95 -2.95
N ASN A 181 -7.92 20.28 -2.95
CA ASN A 181 -8.50 21.11 -4.02
C ASN A 181 -7.65 21.02 -5.30
N HIS A 182 -6.32 21.11 -5.17
CA HIS A 182 -5.43 20.90 -6.31
C HIS A 182 -5.47 19.45 -6.80
N GLU A 183 -5.54 18.48 -5.89
CA GLU A 183 -5.79 17.07 -6.24
C GLU A 183 -7.03 16.95 -7.14
N LEU A 184 -8.19 17.41 -6.69
CA LEU A 184 -9.45 17.25 -7.41
C LEU A 184 -9.40 17.88 -8.80
N LYS A 185 -8.82 19.10 -8.90
CA LYS A 185 -8.66 19.78 -10.20
C LYS A 185 -7.85 18.94 -11.18
N LEU A 186 -6.72 18.39 -10.73
CA LEU A 186 -5.84 17.58 -11.57
C LEU A 186 -6.45 16.23 -11.95
N LYS A 187 -7.15 15.57 -11.01
CA LYS A 187 -7.87 14.31 -11.29
C LYS A 187 -8.99 14.51 -12.31
N LEU A 188 -9.71 15.64 -12.25
CA LEU A 188 -10.72 16.00 -13.25
C LEU A 188 -10.09 16.29 -14.63
N GLU A 189 -8.97 17.02 -14.69
CA GLU A 189 -8.25 17.27 -15.94
C GLU A 189 -7.76 15.96 -16.59
N ALA A 190 -7.19 15.06 -15.78
CA ALA A 190 -6.76 13.73 -16.23
C ALA A 190 -7.94 12.89 -16.76
N LEU A 191 -9.09 12.93 -16.08
CA LEU A 191 -10.29 12.22 -16.50
C LEU A 191 -10.82 12.73 -17.84
N ILE A 192 -10.90 14.05 -18.02
CA ILE A 192 -11.34 14.66 -19.28
C ILE A 192 -10.39 14.24 -20.41
N MET A 193 -9.08 14.29 -20.17
CA MET A 193 -8.07 13.89 -21.15
C MET A 193 -8.22 12.42 -21.54
N LYS A 194 -8.31 11.50 -20.57
CA LYS A 194 -8.52 10.06 -20.84
C LYS A 194 -9.83 9.78 -21.56
N THR A 195 -10.90 10.52 -21.24
CA THR A 195 -12.20 10.39 -21.92
C THR A 195 -12.13 10.83 -23.39
N ASN A 196 -11.27 11.81 -23.71
CA ASN A 196 -11.06 12.24 -25.09
C ASN A 196 -10.15 11.27 -25.88
N ILE A 197 -9.18 10.63 -25.20
CA ILE A 197 -8.25 9.67 -25.83
C ILE A 197 -8.95 8.35 -26.16
N TYR A 198 -9.74 7.81 -25.22
CA TYR A 198 -10.39 6.51 -25.38
C TYR A 198 -11.85 6.68 -25.76
N THR A 199 -12.23 6.16 -26.92
CA THR A 199 -13.63 6.15 -27.36
C THR A 199 -14.37 4.96 -26.75
N GLY A 200 -15.47 5.22 -26.04
CA GLY A 200 -16.29 4.19 -25.39
C GLY A 200 -15.79 3.78 -23.99
N ASP A 201 -16.26 2.63 -23.50
CA ASP A 201 -15.84 2.11 -22.20
C ASP A 201 -14.38 1.63 -22.26
N HIS A 202 -13.54 2.12 -21.35
CA HIS A 202 -12.12 1.78 -21.31
C HIS A 202 -11.59 1.74 -19.87
N LYS A 203 -10.74 0.75 -19.56
CA LYS A 203 -10.21 0.52 -18.20
C LYS A 203 -9.49 1.74 -17.61
N GLU A 204 -8.79 2.50 -18.43
CA GLU A 204 -8.07 3.70 -17.99
C GLU A 204 -9.03 4.84 -17.63
N VAL A 205 -10.15 4.96 -18.34
CA VAL A 205 -11.21 5.92 -18.03
C VAL A 205 -11.86 5.52 -16.71
N ALA A 206 -12.24 4.24 -16.54
CA ALA A 206 -12.80 3.74 -15.30
C ALA A 206 -11.88 3.98 -14.09
N SER A 207 -10.58 3.72 -14.25
CA SER A 207 -9.57 3.97 -13.21
C SER A 207 -9.46 5.46 -12.87
N SER A 208 -9.56 6.34 -13.87
CA SER A 208 -9.58 7.79 -13.66
C SER A 208 -10.86 8.25 -12.96
N ILE A 209 -12.03 7.71 -13.32
CA ILE A 209 -13.30 8.00 -12.66
C ILE A 209 -13.21 7.62 -11.17
N ASN A 210 -12.68 6.43 -10.85
CA ASN A 210 -12.52 5.99 -9.45
C ASN A 210 -11.53 6.88 -8.67
N SER A 211 -10.44 7.30 -9.32
CA SER A 211 -9.46 8.21 -8.71
C SER A 211 -10.09 9.57 -8.40
N THR A 212 -10.89 10.13 -9.32
CA THR A 212 -11.69 11.34 -9.09
C THR A 212 -12.70 11.15 -7.95
N GLY A 213 -13.36 9.98 -7.86
CA GLY A 213 -14.23 9.67 -6.73
C GLY A 213 -13.49 9.65 -5.38
N SER A 214 -12.22 9.27 -5.37
CA SER A 214 -11.38 9.31 -4.16
C SER A 214 -11.00 10.75 -3.79
N ALA A 215 -10.68 11.60 -4.77
CA ALA A 215 -10.46 13.04 -4.55
C ALA A 215 -11.70 13.74 -3.95
N PHE A 216 -12.90 13.40 -4.42
CA PHE A 216 -14.14 13.88 -3.79
C PHE A 216 -14.32 13.39 -2.35
N SER A 217 -13.85 12.19 -2.00
CA SER A 217 -13.86 11.71 -0.62
C SER A 217 -12.94 12.54 0.28
N ASN A 218 -11.79 12.98 -0.24
CA ASN A 218 -10.82 13.78 0.52
C ASN A 218 -11.36 15.18 0.87
N ILE A 219 -12.19 15.77 -0.01
CA ILE A 219 -12.91 17.02 0.30
C ILE A 219 -14.27 16.80 0.98
N SER A 220 -14.59 15.56 1.40
CA SER A 220 -15.84 15.18 2.05
C SER A 220 -17.11 15.45 1.24
N ASP A 221 -17.02 15.51 -0.09
CA ASP A 221 -18.18 15.57 -0.98
C ASP A 221 -18.70 14.16 -1.26
N LEU A 222 -19.60 13.70 -0.39
CA LEU A 222 -20.10 12.32 -0.42
C LEU A 222 -20.91 12.00 -1.67
N ASN A 223 -21.67 12.99 -2.15
CA ASN A 223 -22.55 12.82 -3.30
C ASN A 223 -21.73 12.56 -4.56
N ASN A 224 -20.73 13.39 -4.83
CA ASN A 224 -19.85 13.17 -5.97
C ASN A 224 -18.96 11.94 -5.77
N MET A 225 -18.42 11.70 -4.56
CA MET A 225 -17.65 10.48 -4.28
C MET A 225 -18.42 9.22 -4.70
N PHE A 226 -19.66 9.03 -4.22
CA PHE A 226 -20.45 7.85 -4.57
C PHE A 226 -20.87 7.84 -6.04
N LYS A 227 -21.19 9.00 -6.63
CA LYS A 227 -21.50 9.12 -8.06
C LYS A 227 -20.34 8.61 -8.93
N TYR A 228 -19.12 9.07 -8.69
CA TYR A 228 -17.95 8.68 -9.47
C TYR A 228 -17.56 7.21 -9.20
N LYS A 229 -17.55 6.75 -7.94
CA LYS A 229 -17.24 5.33 -7.64
C LYS A 229 -18.23 4.37 -8.30
N ARG A 230 -19.53 4.68 -8.32
CA ARG A 230 -20.54 3.89 -9.04
C ARG A 230 -20.34 3.94 -10.55
N ALA A 231 -20.10 5.12 -11.13
CA ALA A 231 -19.83 5.25 -12.56
C ALA A 231 -18.61 4.42 -13.03
N ALA A 232 -17.56 4.35 -12.21
CA ALA A 232 -16.38 3.51 -12.49
C ALA A 232 -16.73 2.01 -12.45
N LEU A 233 -17.50 1.58 -11.45
CA LEU A 233 -17.99 0.21 -11.34
C LEU A 233 -18.87 -0.17 -12.53
N GLU A 234 -19.84 0.66 -12.88
CA GLU A 234 -20.74 0.45 -14.02
C GLU A 234 -19.97 0.35 -15.35
N MET A 235 -18.96 1.21 -15.55
CA MET A 235 -18.09 1.13 -16.73
C MET A 235 -17.31 -0.19 -16.78
N ARG A 236 -16.76 -0.64 -15.64
CA ARG A 236 -16.07 -1.94 -15.56
C ARG A 236 -17.01 -3.11 -15.82
N GLN A 237 -18.24 -3.07 -15.31
CA GLN A 237 -19.26 -4.07 -15.58
C GLN A 237 -19.64 -4.13 -17.06
N ARG A 238 -19.76 -2.97 -17.75
CA ARG A 238 -19.97 -2.96 -19.21
C ARG A 238 -18.77 -3.46 -19.99
N LEU A 239 -17.55 -3.13 -19.55
CA LEU A 239 -16.31 -3.52 -20.20
C LEU A 239 -16.04 -5.02 -20.14
N TYR A 240 -16.25 -5.64 -18.97
CA TYR A 240 -15.96 -7.06 -18.73
C TYR A 240 -17.20 -7.97 -18.82
N GLY A 241 -18.40 -7.38 -18.92
CA GLY A 241 -19.66 -8.10 -18.96
C GLY A 241 -19.98 -8.80 -17.63
N ASN A 242 -20.75 -9.88 -17.71
CA ASN A 242 -21.23 -10.65 -16.54
C ASN A 242 -20.21 -11.68 -16.03
N VAL A 243 -18.92 -11.51 -16.32
CA VAL A 243 -17.87 -12.43 -15.87
C VAL A 243 -17.27 -11.92 -14.57
N ASP A 244 -16.99 -12.82 -13.62
CA ASP A 244 -16.24 -12.49 -12.41
C ASP A 244 -14.88 -11.92 -12.82
N HIS A 245 -14.61 -10.64 -12.49
CA HIS A 245 -13.41 -9.93 -12.91
C HIS A 245 -12.78 -9.17 -11.75
N GLU A 246 -11.45 -9.22 -11.67
CA GLU A 246 -10.65 -8.65 -10.57
C GLU A 246 -10.97 -7.17 -10.32
N GLU A 247 -10.98 -6.35 -11.38
CA GLU A 247 -11.28 -4.92 -11.25
C GLU A 247 -12.73 -4.63 -10.78
N ILE A 248 -13.69 -5.52 -11.06
CA ILE A 248 -15.07 -5.36 -10.56
C ILE A 248 -15.10 -5.68 -9.07
N ALA A 249 -14.45 -6.78 -8.66
CA ALA A 249 -14.32 -7.17 -7.26
C ALA A 249 -13.65 -6.07 -6.43
N GLU A 250 -12.54 -5.49 -6.91
CA GLU A 250 -11.86 -4.37 -6.24
C GLU A 250 -12.75 -3.12 -6.14
N SER A 251 -13.48 -2.80 -7.20
CA SER A 251 -14.42 -1.66 -7.21
C SER A 251 -15.50 -1.80 -6.15
N LEU A 252 -16.14 -2.97 -6.08
CA LEU A 252 -17.16 -3.30 -5.09
C LEU A 252 -16.59 -3.25 -3.67
N TYR A 253 -15.41 -3.83 -3.47
CA TYR A 253 -14.75 -3.84 -2.18
C TYR A 253 -14.49 -2.42 -1.67
N HIS A 254 -13.86 -1.57 -2.48
CA HIS A 254 -13.56 -0.18 -2.10
C HIS A 254 -14.81 0.70 -1.97
N LEU A 255 -15.86 0.42 -2.74
CA LEU A 255 -17.17 1.07 -2.57
C LEU A 255 -17.78 0.69 -1.21
N GLY A 256 -17.71 -0.59 -0.84
CA GLY A 256 -18.11 -1.10 0.47
C GLY A 256 -17.35 -0.47 1.63
N LEU A 257 -16.02 -0.33 1.51
CA LEU A 257 -15.20 0.40 2.49
C LEU A 257 -15.63 1.87 2.63
N SER A 258 -16.06 2.49 1.52
CA SER A 258 -16.56 3.86 1.52
C SER A 258 -17.90 3.96 2.26
N TYR A 259 -18.84 3.03 2.04
CA TYR A 259 -20.08 2.94 2.81
C TYR A 259 -19.81 2.75 4.30
N ARG A 260 -18.84 1.90 4.68
CA ARG A 260 -18.42 1.71 6.08
C ARG A 260 -17.94 3.00 6.73
N LYS A 261 -17.10 3.78 6.03
CA LYS A 261 -16.56 5.07 6.54
C LYS A 261 -17.67 6.06 6.90
N TYR A 262 -18.81 6.00 6.19
CA TYR A 262 -19.96 6.88 6.40
C TYR A 262 -21.15 6.17 7.06
N SER A 263 -20.89 5.05 7.74
CA SER A 263 -21.87 4.29 8.54
C SER A 263 -23.10 3.78 7.78
N ASP A 264 -22.99 3.57 6.48
CA ASP A 264 -24.02 2.90 5.68
C ASP A 264 -23.78 1.38 5.68
N HIS A 265 -24.11 0.74 6.80
CA HIS A 265 -23.80 -0.67 7.04
C HIS A 265 -24.55 -1.64 6.10
N ALA A 266 -25.70 -1.23 5.57
CA ALA A 266 -26.47 -2.04 4.63
C ALA A 266 -25.77 -2.14 3.27
N ASN A 267 -25.38 -1.00 2.69
CA ASN A 267 -24.67 -0.99 1.41
C ASN A 267 -23.22 -1.47 1.54
N GLU A 268 -22.59 -1.26 2.71
CA GLU A 268 -21.30 -1.86 3.06
C GLU A 268 -21.35 -3.39 2.90
N LEU A 269 -22.30 -4.05 3.59
CA LEU A 269 -22.40 -5.50 3.60
C LEU A 269 -22.66 -6.05 2.20
N LEU A 270 -23.61 -5.47 1.47
CA LEU A 270 -23.91 -5.91 0.10
C LEU A 270 -22.68 -5.84 -0.81
N SER A 271 -21.96 -4.70 -0.79
CA SER A 271 -20.82 -4.48 -1.69
C SER A 271 -19.62 -5.35 -1.33
N ILE A 272 -19.30 -5.51 -0.03
CA ILE A 272 -18.16 -6.32 0.42
C ILE A 272 -18.46 -7.82 0.23
N ASP A 273 -19.69 -8.28 0.45
CA ASP A 273 -20.08 -9.68 0.26
C ASP A 273 -19.98 -10.10 -1.21
N GLU A 274 -20.48 -9.25 -2.13
CA GLU A 274 -20.36 -9.47 -3.58
C GLU A 274 -18.88 -9.50 -4.01
N ALA A 275 -18.07 -8.54 -3.53
CA ALA A 275 -16.64 -8.48 -3.82
C ALA A 275 -15.88 -9.71 -3.35
N VAL A 276 -16.10 -10.15 -2.11
CA VAL A 276 -15.45 -11.35 -1.54
C VAL A 276 -15.87 -12.60 -2.30
N THR A 277 -17.16 -12.72 -2.62
CA THR A 277 -17.69 -13.85 -3.39
C THR A 277 -17.04 -13.93 -4.77
N MET A 278 -16.91 -12.80 -5.47
CA MET A 278 -16.24 -12.71 -6.76
C MET A 278 -14.75 -13.06 -6.64
N LYS A 279 -14.03 -12.47 -5.68
CA LYS A 279 -12.60 -12.72 -5.43
C LYS A 279 -12.31 -14.20 -5.11
N LYS A 280 -13.18 -14.87 -4.33
CA LYS A 280 -13.11 -16.32 -4.06
C LYS A 280 -13.16 -17.14 -5.34
N LYS A 281 -14.07 -16.81 -6.26
CA LYS A 281 -14.21 -17.52 -7.55
C LYS A 281 -13.02 -17.28 -8.48
N ILE A 282 -12.46 -16.07 -8.49
CA ILE A 282 -11.32 -15.70 -9.35
C ILE A 282 -10.06 -16.46 -8.95
N LEU A 283 -9.71 -16.46 -7.65
CA LEU A 283 -8.42 -17.00 -7.21
C LEU A 283 -8.39 -18.53 -7.14
N MET A 284 -9.50 -19.16 -6.75
CA MET A 284 -9.62 -20.62 -6.55
C MET A 284 -8.58 -21.23 -5.58
N GLN A 285 -7.78 -20.42 -4.91
CA GLN A 285 -6.71 -20.82 -3.98
C GLN A 285 -6.63 -19.82 -2.82
N ASP A 286 -5.93 -20.22 -1.76
CA ASP A 286 -5.67 -19.34 -0.63
C ASP A 286 -4.81 -18.16 -1.05
N ASP A 287 -5.18 -16.97 -0.57
CA ASP A 287 -4.48 -15.72 -0.88
C ASP A 287 -4.56 -14.75 0.32
N PRO A 288 -3.46 -14.06 0.68
CA PRO A 288 -3.44 -13.15 1.81
C PRO A 288 -4.45 -11.99 1.71
N VAL A 289 -4.66 -11.46 0.49
CA VAL A 289 -5.59 -10.36 0.23
C VAL A 289 -7.02 -10.86 0.38
N LEU A 290 -7.33 -12.05 -0.15
CA LEU A 290 -8.64 -12.66 0.06
C LEU A 290 -8.93 -12.90 1.55
N ALA A 291 -7.96 -13.37 2.34
CA ALA A 291 -8.12 -13.53 3.78
C ALA A 291 -8.43 -12.19 4.48
N GLU A 292 -7.81 -11.09 4.05
CA GLU A 292 -8.12 -9.76 4.55
C GLU A 292 -9.55 -9.33 4.21
N TRP A 293 -10.00 -9.57 2.98
CA TRP A 293 -11.34 -9.21 2.55
C TRP A 293 -12.41 -10.01 3.29
N ILE A 294 -12.20 -11.32 3.50
CA ILE A 294 -13.06 -12.17 4.34
C ILE A 294 -13.11 -11.65 5.78
N ASN A 295 -11.96 -11.27 6.34
CA ASN A 295 -11.91 -10.65 7.66
C ASN A 295 -12.74 -9.36 7.70
N ASN A 296 -12.70 -8.53 6.65
CA ASN A 296 -13.47 -7.28 6.59
C ASN A 296 -14.96 -7.52 6.35
N LEU A 297 -15.35 -8.53 5.59
CA LEU A 297 -16.73 -9.00 5.51
C LEU A 297 -17.26 -9.41 6.89
N GLY A 298 -16.43 -10.08 7.69
CA GLY A 298 -16.76 -10.37 9.09
C GLY A 298 -17.06 -9.11 9.90
N VAL A 299 -16.30 -8.03 9.70
CA VAL A 299 -16.59 -6.73 10.34
C VAL A 299 -17.96 -6.21 9.89
N SER A 300 -18.27 -6.29 8.59
CA SER A 300 -19.53 -5.80 8.03
C SER A 300 -20.76 -6.56 8.56
N PHE A 301 -20.66 -7.88 8.73
CA PHE A 301 -21.70 -8.66 9.43
C PHE A 301 -21.83 -8.23 10.90
N GLY A 302 -20.71 -8.04 11.60
CA GLY A 302 -20.69 -7.55 12.98
C GLY A 302 -21.32 -6.17 13.15
N ASN A 303 -21.06 -5.23 12.24
CA ASN A 303 -21.67 -3.89 12.24
C ASN A 303 -23.20 -3.96 12.04
N ASN A 304 -23.67 -4.95 11.29
CA ASN A 304 -25.11 -5.25 11.13
C ASN A 304 -25.69 -6.13 12.24
N GLY A 305 -24.90 -6.46 13.29
CA GLY A 305 -25.36 -7.21 14.46
C GLY A 305 -25.26 -8.73 14.36
N ASP A 306 -24.80 -9.29 13.24
CA ASP A 306 -24.58 -10.74 13.10
C ASP A 306 -23.18 -11.13 13.59
N PHE A 307 -23.02 -11.16 14.91
CA PHE A 307 -21.75 -11.49 15.56
C PHE A 307 -21.33 -12.94 15.35
N ARG A 308 -22.29 -13.86 15.11
CA ARG A 308 -21.98 -15.27 14.83
C ARG A 308 -21.34 -15.39 13.45
N LYS A 309 -21.90 -14.72 12.44
CA LYS A 309 -21.32 -14.71 11.10
C LYS A 309 -19.98 -13.98 11.05
N GLU A 310 -19.83 -12.90 11.83
CA GLU A 310 -18.52 -12.27 12.06
C GLU A 310 -17.50 -13.30 12.54
N LEU A 311 -17.79 -14.05 13.61
CA LEU A 311 -16.87 -15.05 14.16
C LEU A 311 -16.53 -16.14 13.14
N GLU A 312 -17.50 -16.66 12.38
CA GLU A 312 -17.25 -17.64 11.32
C GLU A 312 -16.23 -17.13 10.29
N LEU A 313 -16.46 -15.92 9.76
CA LEU A 313 -15.60 -15.33 8.75
C LEU A 313 -14.20 -14.97 9.30
N LYS A 314 -14.10 -14.51 10.55
CA LYS A 314 -12.80 -14.30 11.20
C LYS A 314 -12.01 -15.61 11.33
N ASN A 315 -12.67 -16.72 11.64
CA ASN A 315 -12.03 -18.04 11.67
C ASN A 315 -11.63 -18.52 10.26
N GLU A 316 -12.47 -18.31 9.24
CA GLU A 316 -12.14 -18.62 7.85
C GLU A 316 -10.86 -17.90 7.40
N ALA A 317 -10.78 -16.58 7.62
CA ALA A 317 -9.60 -15.78 7.30
C ALA A 317 -8.33 -16.22 8.07
N TYR A 318 -8.48 -16.59 9.36
CA TYR A 318 -7.40 -17.13 10.17
C TYR A 318 -6.86 -18.45 9.61
N GLU A 319 -7.73 -19.41 9.30
CA GLU A 319 -7.30 -20.69 8.77
C GLU A 319 -6.68 -20.56 7.37
N MET A 320 -7.17 -19.63 6.53
CA MET A 320 -6.52 -19.30 5.26
C MET A 320 -5.08 -18.79 5.46
N ARG A 321 -4.87 -17.81 6.36
CA ARG A 321 -3.53 -17.30 6.68
C ARG A 321 -2.60 -18.38 7.23
N ARG A 322 -3.12 -19.32 8.02
CA ARG A 322 -2.35 -20.47 8.53
C ARG A 322 -1.92 -21.47 7.47
N ARG A 323 -2.67 -21.59 6.37
CA ARG A 323 -2.29 -22.43 5.23
C ARG A 323 -1.26 -21.74 4.33
N ILE A 324 -1.32 -20.41 4.22
CA ILE A 324 -0.38 -19.62 3.41
C ILE A 324 0.99 -19.49 4.08
N PHE A 325 1.01 -19.14 5.36
CA PHE A 325 2.24 -18.83 6.06
C PHE A 325 2.70 -19.99 6.96
N SER A 326 3.99 -20.30 6.91
CA SER A 326 4.62 -21.20 7.88
C SER A 326 5.17 -20.41 9.07
N GLY A 327 4.92 -20.88 10.28
CA GLY A 327 5.41 -20.27 11.51
C GLY A 327 4.61 -19.06 12.00
N ASP A 328 5.21 -18.29 12.92
CA ASP A 328 4.61 -17.09 13.48
C ASP A 328 4.63 -15.95 12.46
N GLN A 329 3.49 -15.28 12.28
CA GLN A 329 3.36 -14.11 11.40
C GLN A 329 2.43 -13.09 12.02
N THR A 330 2.68 -11.81 11.74
CA THR A 330 1.85 -10.70 12.23
C THR A 330 0.39 -10.84 11.81
N ASP A 331 0.13 -11.37 10.61
CA ASP A 331 -1.22 -11.55 10.08
C ASP A 331 -2.00 -12.63 10.83
N ILE A 332 -1.33 -13.71 11.23
CA ILE A 332 -1.93 -14.78 12.05
C ILE A 332 -2.21 -14.25 13.47
N ALA A 333 -1.26 -13.51 14.05
CA ALA A 333 -1.43 -12.89 15.36
C ALA A 333 -2.60 -11.90 15.38
N SER A 334 -2.73 -11.07 14.33
CA SER A 334 -3.84 -10.13 14.15
C SER A 334 -5.18 -10.86 13.99
N SER A 335 -5.24 -11.96 13.22
CA SER A 335 -6.43 -12.79 13.13
C SER A 335 -6.88 -13.34 14.49
N LEU A 336 -5.95 -13.83 15.33
CA LEU A 336 -6.27 -14.30 16.67
C LEU A 336 -6.87 -13.18 17.55
N ASN A 337 -6.34 -11.96 17.46
CA ASN A 337 -6.92 -10.80 18.14
C ASN A 337 -8.36 -10.56 17.68
N ASN A 338 -8.60 -10.56 16.37
CA ASN A 338 -9.93 -10.31 15.80
C ASN A 338 -10.94 -11.40 16.18
N ILE A 339 -10.51 -12.66 16.26
CA ILE A 339 -11.35 -13.76 16.78
C ILE A 339 -11.69 -13.53 18.25
N GLY A 340 -10.72 -13.11 19.07
CA GLY A 340 -10.95 -12.75 20.47
C GLY A 340 -12.00 -11.62 20.61
N LEU A 341 -11.89 -10.57 19.79
CA LEU A 341 -12.86 -9.47 19.74
C LEU A 341 -14.26 -9.92 19.25
N ALA A 342 -14.34 -10.89 18.34
CA ALA A 342 -15.62 -11.45 17.92
C ALA A 342 -16.29 -12.26 19.05
N TYR A 343 -15.52 -13.05 19.81
CA TYR A 343 -16.04 -13.73 21.01
C TYR A 343 -16.54 -12.76 22.08
N ARG A 344 -15.87 -11.61 22.27
CA ARG A 344 -16.35 -10.53 23.15
C ARG A 344 -17.75 -10.08 22.75
N LYS A 345 -18.02 -9.86 21.47
CA LYS A 345 -19.34 -9.41 20.98
C LYS A 345 -20.45 -10.45 21.18
N ILE A 346 -20.11 -11.74 21.16
CA ILE A 346 -21.04 -12.84 21.46
C ILE A 346 -21.22 -13.04 22.98
N GLY A 347 -20.36 -12.45 23.82
CA GLY A 347 -20.37 -12.59 25.27
C GLY A 347 -19.62 -13.82 25.80
N ASP A 348 -18.81 -14.48 24.97
CA ASP A 348 -17.96 -15.60 25.40
C ASP A 348 -16.60 -15.09 25.89
N ASN A 349 -16.60 -14.58 27.12
CA ASN A 349 -15.43 -13.99 27.76
C ASN A 349 -14.27 -15.00 27.96
N LYS A 350 -14.57 -16.31 27.98
CA LYS A 350 -13.55 -17.37 28.14
C LYS A 350 -12.77 -17.53 26.85
N ASN A 351 -13.46 -17.66 25.72
CA ASN A 351 -12.80 -17.76 24.43
C ASN A 351 -12.19 -16.41 24.00
N GLU A 352 -12.80 -15.28 24.33
CA GLU A 352 -12.17 -13.95 24.18
C GLU A 352 -10.75 -13.96 24.77
N LEU A 353 -10.63 -14.25 26.07
CA LEU A 353 -9.34 -14.22 26.77
C LEU A 353 -8.34 -15.23 26.17
N LYS A 354 -8.80 -16.45 25.85
CA LYS A 354 -7.97 -17.50 25.23
C LYS A 354 -7.32 -17.02 23.93
N PHE A 355 -8.10 -16.42 23.02
CA PHE A 355 -7.60 -16.00 21.71
C PHE A 355 -6.73 -14.74 21.81
N LEU A 356 -7.06 -13.80 22.68
CA LEU A 356 -6.22 -12.61 22.94
C LEU A 356 -4.85 -12.99 23.54
N LEU A 357 -4.81 -13.96 24.46
CA LEU A 357 -3.53 -14.46 25.02
C LEU A 357 -2.68 -15.15 23.94
N LYS A 358 -3.27 -16.00 23.11
CA LYS A 358 -2.55 -16.62 21.97
C LYS A 358 -1.98 -15.60 21.00
N SER A 359 -2.75 -14.54 20.71
CA SER A 359 -2.28 -13.42 19.88
C SER A 359 -1.09 -12.73 20.52
N PHE A 360 -1.16 -12.43 21.82
CA PHE A 360 -0.08 -11.80 22.57
C PHE A 360 1.18 -12.66 22.59
N GLU A 361 1.07 -13.95 22.88
CA GLU A 361 2.20 -14.90 22.85
C GLU A 361 2.90 -14.95 21.49
N MET A 362 2.13 -14.89 20.39
CA MET A 362 2.71 -14.85 19.04
C MET A 362 3.44 -13.54 18.77
N TYR A 363 2.84 -12.39 19.09
CA TYR A 363 3.55 -11.11 19.00
C TYR A 363 4.78 -11.06 19.91
N ASP A 364 4.76 -11.75 21.06
CA ASP A 364 5.89 -11.83 21.97
C ASP A 364 7.09 -12.58 21.39
N ARG A 365 6.83 -13.64 20.60
CA ARG A 365 7.86 -14.35 19.86
C ARG A 365 8.35 -13.60 18.62
N LEU A 366 7.47 -12.83 17.96
CA LEU A 366 7.80 -12.09 16.73
C LEU A 366 8.67 -10.84 16.98
N PHE A 367 8.50 -10.18 18.11
CA PHE A 367 9.17 -8.91 18.39
C PHE A 367 9.90 -8.98 19.73
N GLU A 368 11.21 -8.80 19.73
CA GLU A 368 11.95 -8.62 20.97
C GLU A 368 11.62 -7.24 21.58
N GLY A 369 11.23 -7.22 22.85
CA GLY A 369 10.92 -5.97 23.56
C GLY A 369 9.51 -5.42 23.33
N ASP A 370 9.39 -4.10 23.44
CA ASP A 370 8.11 -3.39 23.32
C ASP A 370 7.64 -3.30 21.87
N HIS A 371 6.33 -3.47 21.65
CA HIS A 371 5.74 -3.34 20.31
C HIS A 371 4.30 -2.82 20.40
N ARG A 372 3.89 -1.97 19.46
CA ARG A 372 2.55 -1.36 19.44
C ARG A 372 1.43 -2.39 19.58
N HIS A 373 1.49 -3.46 18.78
CA HIS A 373 0.50 -4.55 18.84
C HIS A 373 0.46 -5.27 20.19
N LYS A 374 1.60 -5.48 20.86
CA LYS A 374 1.63 -6.03 22.22
C LYS A 374 0.92 -5.11 23.19
N ALA A 375 1.13 -3.79 23.08
CA ALA A 375 0.48 -2.81 23.94
C ALA A 375 -1.05 -2.82 23.76
N VAL A 376 -1.55 -2.81 22.51
CA VAL A 376 -2.99 -2.94 22.20
C VAL A 376 -3.56 -4.23 22.79
N LEU A 377 -2.86 -5.36 22.63
CA LEU A 377 -3.31 -6.64 23.17
C LEU A 377 -3.38 -6.66 24.68
N LEU A 378 -2.41 -6.06 25.38
CA LEU A 378 -2.47 -5.92 26.84
C LEU A 378 -3.73 -5.14 27.27
N ASN A 379 -4.10 -4.09 26.53
CA ASN A 379 -5.36 -3.37 26.79
C ASN A 379 -6.58 -4.28 26.58
N ASN A 380 -6.64 -5.00 25.46
CA ASN A 380 -7.74 -5.92 25.16
C ASN A 380 -7.85 -7.05 26.19
N ILE A 381 -6.72 -7.64 26.61
CA ILE A 381 -6.66 -8.67 27.64
C ILE A 381 -7.13 -8.12 28.99
N GLY A 382 -6.74 -6.89 29.33
CA GLY A 382 -7.24 -6.22 30.52
C GLY A 382 -8.77 -6.11 30.51
N ILE A 383 -9.35 -5.63 29.41
CA ILE A 383 -10.80 -5.53 29.25
C ILE A 383 -11.46 -6.92 29.36
N ALA A 384 -10.87 -7.96 28.77
CA ALA A 384 -11.37 -9.33 28.88
C ALA A 384 -11.42 -9.83 30.35
N TYR A 385 -10.39 -9.52 31.15
CA TYR A 385 -10.41 -9.80 32.60
C TYR A 385 -11.49 -8.99 33.33
N ALA A 386 -11.73 -7.74 32.96
CA ALA A 386 -12.83 -6.95 33.52
C ALA A 386 -14.20 -7.58 33.23
N ASN A 387 -14.40 -8.09 32.01
CA ASN A 387 -15.62 -8.81 31.61
C ASN A 387 -15.81 -10.10 32.42
N ASN A 388 -14.71 -10.75 32.82
CA ASN A 388 -14.70 -11.91 33.73
C ASN A 388 -14.79 -11.54 35.22
N LYS A 389 -15.04 -10.27 35.57
CA LYS A 389 -15.08 -9.75 36.95
C LYS A 389 -13.75 -9.86 37.72
N GLU A 390 -12.65 -9.99 36.99
CA GLU A 390 -11.29 -10.13 37.52
C GLU A 390 -10.56 -8.76 37.53
N ASN A 391 -11.09 -7.79 38.28
CA ASN A 391 -10.66 -6.38 38.23
C ASN A 391 -9.17 -6.16 38.60
N LYS A 392 -8.57 -7.05 39.41
CA LYS A 392 -7.13 -7.01 39.73
C LYS A 392 -6.28 -7.20 38.47
N TYR A 393 -6.65 -8.15 37.62
CA TYR A 393 -5.93 -8.40 36.37
C TYR A 393 -6.23 -7.30 35.34
N TYR A 394 -7.46 -6.79 35.29
CA TYR A 394 -7.81 -5.63 34.46
C TYR A 394 -6.83 -4.47 34.64
N LEU A 395 -6.63 -4.03 35.88
CA LEU A 395 -5.69 -2.94 36.19
C LEU A 395 -4.24 -3.31 35.85
N LYS A 396 -3.80 -4.51 36.22
CA LYS A 396 -2.43 -4.99 35.95
C LYS A 396 -2.09 -4.90 34.46
N TYR A 397 -2.99 -5.37 33.59
CA TYR A 397 -2.75 -5.40 32.14
C TYR A 397 -2.81 -4.01 31.50
N LEU A 398 -3.71 -3.13 31.95
CA LEU A 398 -3.74 -1.74 31.47
C LEU A 398 -2.52 -0.93 31.88
N VAL A 399 -2.02 -1.13 33.10
CA VAL A 399 -0.76 -0.48 33.54
C VAL A 399 0.40 -0.92 32.64
N ARG A 400 0.53 -2.22 32.36
CA ARG A 400 1.56 -2.70 31.42
C ARG A 400 1.39 -2.12 30.02
N SER A 401 0.16 -2.01 29.54
CA SER A 401 -0.17 -1.44 28.23
C SER A 401 0.29 0.02 28.13
N ILE A 402 -0.10 0.87 29.09
CA ILE A 402 0.26 2.29 29.06
C ILE A 402 1.76 2.53 29.26
N GLU A 403 2.44 1.71 30.08
CA GLU A 403 3.88 1.77 30.26
C GLU A 403 4.63 1.41 28.97
N MET A 404 4.14 0.41 28.24
CA MET A 404 4.69 0.04 26.93
C MET A 404 4.50 1.17 25.92
N TYR A 405 3.30 1.77 25.84
CA TYR A 405 3.07 2.93 24.98
C TYR A 405 3.99 4.11 25.30
N ARG A 406 4.24 4.38 26.59
CA ARG A 406 5.16 5.45 27.03
C ARG A 406 6.62 5.22 26.65
N ARG A 407 7.04 3.96 26.51
CA ARG A 407 8.39 3.62 26.05
C ARG A 407 8.52 3.62 24.53
N LEU A 408 7.42 3.37 23.82
CA LEU A 408 7.40 3.35 22.35
C LEU A 408 7.33 4.74 21.71
N TYR A 409 6.67 5.70 22.36
CA TYR A 409 6.38 7.00 21.77
C TYR A 409 6.80 8.14 22.70
N ASP A 410 7.59 9.06 22.17
CA ASP A 410 7.87 10.34 22.81
C ASP A 410 6.72 11.32 22.52
N GLY A 411 5.85 11.55 23.51
CA GLY A 411 4.82 12.58 23.47
C GLY A 411 3.36 12.10 23.50
N ASP A 412 2.47 12.94 23.00
CA ASP A 412 1.02 12.78 23.07
C ASP A 412 0.48 12.00 21.85
N TYR A 413 -0.10 10.82 22.10
CA TYR A 413 -0.59 9.90 21.06
C TYR A 413 -2.09 9.64 21.19
N HIS A 414 -2.82 9.53 20.08
CA HIS A 414 -4.29 9.50 20.08
C HIS A 414 -4.86 8.30 20.88
N GLU A 415 -4.27 7.12 20.71
CA GLU A 415 -4.66 5.90 21.41
C GLU A 415 -4.39 5.97 22.92
N MET A 416 -3.48 6.84 23.35
CA MET A 416 -3.16 7.02 24.77
C MET A 416 -4.36 7.59 25.54
N ASN A 417 -5.23 8.37 24.88
CA ASN A 417 -6.44 8.90 25.48
C ASN A 417 -7.40 7.77 25.91
N LEU A 418 -7.72 6.86 24.99
CA LEU A 418 -8.59 5.71 25.26
C LEU A 418 -7.99 4.80 26.35
N LEU A 419 -6.67 4.57 26.32
CA LEU A 419 -6.00 3.80 27.36
C LEU A 419 -6.09 4.47 28.74
N MET A 420 -5.92 5.79 28.81
CA MET A 420 -6.05 6.56 30.06
C MET A 420 -7.48 6.50 30.61
N ASP A 421 -8.49 6.57 29.75
CA ASP A 421 -9.90 6.42 30.13
C ASP A 421 -10.18 5.01 30.67
N ASN A 422 -9.69 3.96 29.98
CA ASN A 422 -9.81 2.59 30.45
C ASN A 422 -9.12 2.41 31.82
N LEU A 423 -7.93 2.98 31.98
CA LEU A 423 -7.15 2.91 33.22
C LEU A 423 -7.82 3.65 34.37
N SER A 424 -8.43 4.81 34.10
CA SER A 424 -9.30 5.52 35.05
C SER A 424 -10.44 4.64 35.55
N GLY A 425 -11.12 3.96 34.62
CA GLY A 425 -12.16 2.98 34.96
C GLY A 425 -11.63 1.82 35.79
N ALA A 426 -10.43 1.32 35.49
CA ALA A 426 -9.79 0.22 36.21
C ALA A 426 -9.42 0.57 37.65
N TYR A 427 -8.82 1.74 37.87
CA TYR A 427 -8.51 2.23 39.22
C TYR A 427 -9.79 2.45 40.03
N SER A 428 -10.82 3.05 39.43
CA SER A 428 -12.11 3.27 40.09
C SER A 428 -12.77 1.94 40.51
N LYS A 429 -12.77 0.93 39.63
CA LYS A 429 -13.29 -0.42 39.94
C LYS A 429 -12.49 -1.16 41.02
N ASN A 430 -11.22 -0.80 41.22
CA ASN A 430 -10.37 -1.36 42.28
C ASN A 430 -10.35 -0.50 43.55
N GLY A 431 -11.24 0.50 43.68
CA GLY A 431 -11.37 1.33 44.88
C GLY A 431 -10.38 2.49 44.98
N ASP A 432 -9.47 2.66 44.00
CA ASP A 432 -8.52 3.77 43.96
C ASP A 432 -9.09 4.96 43.18
N MET A 433 -10.03 5.66 43.83
CA MET A 433 -10.69 6.83 43.23
C MET A 433 -9.73 7.98 42.95
N LYS A 434 -8.59 8.06 43.65
CA LYS A 434 -7.58 9.12 43.45
C LYS A 434 -6.88 8.94 42.12
N ASN A 435 -6.34 7.75 41.85
CA ASN A 435 -5.73 7.46 40.55
C ASN A 435 -6.76 7.41 39.43
N GLY A 436 -7.98 6.94 39.69
CA GLY A 436 -9.10 7.03 38.74
C GLY A 436 -9.31 8.45 38.22
N LYS A 437 -9.53 9.41 39.13
CA LYS A 437 -9.67 10.84 38.77
C LYS A 437 -8.45 11.39 38.04
N LYS A 438 -7.24 11.05 38.51
CA LYS A 438 -5.98 11.51 37.89
C LYS A 438 -5.91 11.13 36.41
N TYR A 439 -6.14 9.85 36.09
CA TYR A 439 -6.06 9.38 34.70
C TYR A 439 -7.18 9.91 33.82
N ARG A 440 -8.39 10.09 34.38
CA ARG A 440 -9.49 10.75 33.67
C ARG A 440 -9.13 12.19 33.27
N THR A 441 -8.57 12.97 34.20
CA THR A 441 -8.13 14.34 33.90
C THR A 441 -7.00 14.36 32.88
N GLN A 442 -6.11 13.37 32.87
CA GLN A 442 -5.07 13.26 31.84
C GLN A 442 -5.66 12.94 30.46
N ALA A 443 -6.62 12.01 30.39
CA ALA A 443 -7.35 11.68 29.17
C ALA A 443 -8.06 12.90 28.59
N GLU A 444 -8.84 13.63 29.41
CA GLU A 444 -9.55 14.85 28.99
C GLU A 444 -8.60 15.94 28.50
N LYS A 445 -7.46 16.16 29.18
CA LYS A 445 -6.45 17.13 28.74
C LYS A 445 -5.83 16.75 27.39
N LEU A 446 -5.51 15.46 27.22
CA LEU A 446 -4.95 14.94 25.99
C LEU A 446 -5.96 15.05 24.84
N LYS A 447 -7.21 14.67 25.07
CA LYS A 447 -8.31 14.82 24.13
C LYS A 447 -8.44 16.26 23.64
N ASN A 448 -8.49 17.23 24.56
CA ASN A 448 -8.59 18.64 24.20
C ASN A 448 -7.38 19.10 23.39
N LYS A 449 -6.16 18.70 23.78
CA LYS A 449 -4.94 19.04 23.04
C LYS A 449 -4.92 18.46 21.62
N LEU A 450 -5.44 17.26 21.44
CA LEU A 450 -5.53 16.59 20.15
C LEU A 450 -6.65 17.18 19.27
N ASN A 451 -7.83 17.45 19.82
CA ASN A 451 -8.91 18.13 19.10
C ASN A 451 -8.52 19.55 18.64
N HIS A 452 -7.66 20.25 19.38
CA HIS A 452 -7.09 21.53 18.93
C HIS A 452 -6.04 21.35 17.81
N ARG A 453 -5.44 20.16 17.66
CA ARG A 453 -4.59 19.80 16.50
C ARG A 453 -5.40 19.27 15.31
N GLU A 454 -6.63 18.79 15.51
CA GLU A 454 -7.55 18.39 14.42
C GLU A 454 -7.98 19.58 13.55
N HIS A 455 -7.82 20.84 14.01
CA HIS A 455 -7.91 22.01 13.13
C HIS A 455 -6.72 22.16 12.17
N PHE A 456 -5.67 21.35 12.30
CA PHE A 456 -4.47 21.40 11.47
C PHE A 456 -4.05 20.06 10.84
N TYR A 457 -4.62 18.92 11.24
CA TYR A 457 -4.28 17.62 10.66
C TYR A 457 -5.49 16.66 10.71
N TYR A 458 -6.30 16.66 9.64
CA TYR A 458 -7.06 15.47 9.24
C TYR A 458 -6.18 14.70 8.25
N PHE A 459 -5.57 13.61 8.70
CA PHE A 459 -4.94 12.58 7.85
C PHE A 459 -5.26 11.21 8.42
#